data_AF-A0A348TUT8-F1
#
_entry.id   AF-A0A348TUT8-F1
#
_cell.length_a   1.000
_cell.length_b   1.000
_cell.length_c   1.000
_cell.angle_alpha   90.00
_cell.angle_beta   90.00
_cell.angle_gamma   90.00
#
_symmetry.space_group_name_H-M   'P 1'
#
loop_
_entity.id
_entity.type
_entity.pdbx_description
1 polymer ?
#
loop_
_entity_poly.entity_id
_entity_poly.type
_entity_poly.pdbx_seq_one_letter_code
_entity_poly.pdbx_strand_id
1 'polypeptide(L)'
;AFPNSTVLYAPHWHKGVVGIVASKMVEHYYRPTIILTKSGEVLAGSARSVLDFDVYDALEACESHLLQFGGHKYAAGMTLDEAQLPHFKKA
;
A
#
# COMPACT_ATOMS: atom_id res chain seq x y z
N ALA A 1 0.10 -8.03 18.26
CA ALA A 1 0.45 -8.73 16.99
C ALA A 1 -0.39 -8.08 15.91
N PHE A 2 0.22 -7.25 15.06
CA PHE A 2 -0.51 -6.59 13.97
C PHE A 2 -1.07 -7.65 13.02
N PRO A 3 -2.25 -7.44 12.43
CA PRO A 3 -2.72 -8.32 11.36
C PRO A 3 -1.69 -8.29 10.23
N ASN A 4 -1.20 -9.47 9.80
CA ASN A 4 -0.32 -9.58 8.64
C ASN A 4 -0.95 -8.81 7.46
N SER A 5 -0.26 -7.77 6.98
CA SER A 5 -0.73 -6.92 5.88
C SER A 5 -0.62 -7.65 4.54
N THR A 6 -1.40 -7.22 3.55
CA THR A 6 -1.35 -7.73 2.18
C THR A 6 -0.70 -6.68 1.28
N VAL A 7 0.41 -7.02 0.62
CA VAL A 7 1.07 -6.12 -0.34
C VAL A 7 1.18 -6.81 -1.69
N LEU A 8 0.36 -6.38 -2.65
CA LEU A 8 0.33 -6.94 -4.01
C LEU A 8 0.84 -5.91 -5.02
N TYR A 9 1.50 -6.40 -6.05
CA TYR A 9 2.03 -5.59 -7.15
C TYR A 9 1.71 -6.27 -8.47
N ALA A 10 1.17 -5.49 -9.41
CA ALA A 10 1.07 -5.90 -10.80
C ALA A 10 1.31 -4.69 -11.72
N PRO A 11 2.31 -4.75 -12.62
CA PRO A 11 2.74 -3.59 -13.41
C PRO A 11 1.69 -3.07 -14.40
N HIS A 12 0.74 -3.92 -14.81
CA HIS A 12 -0.25 -3.63 -15.84
C HIS A 12 -1.59 -3.15 -15.27
N TRP A 13 -1.72 -3.04 -13.95
CA TRP A 13 -2.96 -2.56 -13.34
C TRP A 13 -3.13 -1.05 -13.50
N HIS A 14 -4.35 -0.61 -13.74
CA HIS A 14 -4.61 0.81 -13.92
C HIS A 14 -4.48 1.56 -12.59
N LYS A 15 -3.67 2.64 -12.56
CA LYS A 15 -3.42 3.46 -11.36
C LYS A 15 -4.71 3.99 -10.71
N GLY A 16 -5.72 4.34 -11.51
CA GLY A 16 -7.01 4.79 -10.99
C GLY A 16 -7.86 3.69 -10.32
N VAL A 17 -7.48 2.40 -10.46
CA VAL A 17 -8.27 1.26 -10.01
C VAL A 17 -7.68 0.59 -8.75
N VAL A 18 -6.38 0.76 -8.48
CA VAL A 18 -5.70 0.08 -7.37
C VAL A 18 -6.33 0.35 -5.99
N GLY A 19 -6.88 1.54 -5.76
CA GLY A 19 -7.59 1.86 -4.52
C GLY A 19 -8.90 1.10 -4.34
N ILE A 20 -9.64 0.83 -5.43
CA ILE A 20 -10.88 0.04 -5.41
C ILE A 20 -10.53 -1.43 -5.12
N VAL A 21 -9.47 -1.95 -5.73
CA VAL A 21 -8.97 -3.31 -5.46
C VAL A 21 -8.57 -3.43 -4.00
N ALA A 22 -7.82 -2.47 -3.44
CA ALA A 22 -7.42 -2.47 -2.04
C ALA A 22 -8.64 -2.51 -1.10
N SER A 23 -9.67 -1.72 -1.38
CA SER A 23 -10.92 -1.72 -0.59
C SER A 23 -11.62 -3.08 -0.65
N LYS A 24 -11.77 -3.68 -1.84
CA LYS A 24 -12.38 -5.01 -1.98
C LYS A 24 -11.60 -6.11 -1.27
N MET A 25 -10.27 -6.01 -1.26
CA MET A 25 -9.40 -6.94 -0.53
C MET A 25 -9.60 -6.80 0.99
N VAL A 26 -9.69 -5.58 1.50
CA VAL A 26 -10.02 -5.33 2.91
C VAL A 26 -11.39 -5.89 3.25
N GLU A 27 -12.41 -5.65 2.43
CA GLU A 27 -13.77 -6.16 2.65
C GLU A 27 -13.81 -7.70 2.70
N HIS A 28 -13.08 -8.37 1.81
CA HIS A 28 -13.12 -9.82 1.69
C HIS A 28 -12.23 -10.54 2.72
N TYR A 29 -11.05 -10.00 3.01
CA TYR A 29 -10.03 -10.66 3.83
C TYR A 29 -9.83 -10.03 5.22
N TYR A 30 -10.41 -8.85 5.47
CA TYR A 30 -10.27 -8.08 6.70
C TYR A 30 -8.81 -7.91 7.14
N ARG A 31 -7.96 -7.45 6.21
CA ARG A 31 -6.53 -7.19 6.44
C ARG A 31 -6.13 -5.87 5.80
N PRO A 32 -5.28 -5.05 6.46
CA PRO A 32 -4.67 -3.89 5.82
C PRO A 32 -4.06 -4.30 4.48
N THR A 33 -4.44 -3.62 3.41
CA THR A 33 -4.05 -4.01 2.06
C THR A 33 -3.47 -2.83 1.30
N ILE A 34 -2.32 -3.08 0.68
CA ILE A 34 -1.62 -2.18 -0.22
C ILE A 34 -1.60 -2.82 -1.60
N ILE A 35 -2.10 -2.08 -2.60
CA ILE A 35 -2.03 -2.47 -4.00
C ILE A 35 -1.15 -1.48 -4.75
N LEU A 36 -0.13 -2.00 -5.43
CA LEU A 36 0.85 -1.25 -6.19
C LEU A 36 0.73 -1.56 -7.69
N THR A 37 1.02 -0.57 -8.53
CA THR A 37 1.18 -0.72 -9.98
C THR A 37 2.35 0.11 -10.48
N LYS A 38 2.78 -0.11 -11.72
CA LYS A 38 3.81 0.71 -12.37
C LYS A 38 3.19 2.03 -12.86
N SER A 39 3.88 3.14 -12.62
CA SER A 39 3.44 4.50 -13.00
C SER A 39 4.64 5.30 -13.48
N GLY A 40 5.00 5.15 -14.76
CA GLY A 40 6.26 5.67 -15.29
C GLY A 40 7.44 4.89 -14.72
N GLU A 41 8.40 5.63 -14.16
CA GLU A 41 9.63 5.06 -13.58
C GLU A 41 9.47 4.54 -12.14
N VAL A 42 8.35 4.84 -11.50
CA VAL A 42 8.09 4.47 -10.09
C VAL A 42 6.93 3.51 -9.95
N LEU A 43 6.84 2.86 -8.79
CA LEU A 43 5.63 2.19 -8.37
C LEU A 43 4.72 3.19 -7.67
N ALA A 44 3.42 3.16 -7.97
CA ALA A 44 2.40 3.94 -7.29
C ALA A 44 1.35 2.99 -6.70
N GLY A 45 0.87 3.29 -5.51
CA GLY A 45 -0.11 2.43 -4.86
C GLY A 45 -1.09 3.14 -3.95
N SER A 46 -2.07 2.36 -3.52
CA SER A 46 -3.09 2.76 -2.56
C SER A 46 -3.16 1.74 -1.44
N ALA A 47 -3.23 2.24 -0.22
CA ALA A 47 -3.46 1.47 0.98
C ALA A 47 -4.88 1.67 1.51
N ARG A 48 -5.43 0.61 2.07
CA ARG A 48 -6.69 0.60 2.82
C ARG A 48 -6.49 -0.19 4.10
N SER A 49 -7.09 0.32 5.17
CA SER A 49 -6.94 -0.27 6.50
C SER A 49 -8.22 -0.95 6.99
N VAL A 50 -8.07 -1.69 8.08
CA VAL A 50 -9.17 -2.22 8.91
C VAL A 50 -9.38 -1.33 10.14
N LEU A 51 -10.40 -1.65 10.94
CA LEU A 51 -10.62 -0.98 12.22
C LEU A 51 -9.38 -1.15 13.12
N ASP A 52 -9.04 -0.10 13.86
CA ASP A 52 -7.92 -0.07 14.83
C ASP A 52 -6.51 -0.31 14.27
N PHE A 53 -6.34 -0.27 12.94
CA PHE A 53 -5.02 -0.21 12.31
C PHE A 53 -4.83 1.13 11.61
N ASP A 54 -3.80 1.87 12.01
CA ASP A 54 -3.43 3.12 11.36
C ASP A 54 -2.45 2.85 10.22
N VAL A 55 -2.92 2.98 8.98
CA VAL A 55 -2.07 2.74 7.81
C VAL A 55 -1.14 3.91 7.51
N TYR A 56 -1.43 5.10 8.03
CA TYR A 56 -0.53 6.23 7.90
C TYR A 56 0.71 6.01 8.78
N ASP A 57 0.51 5.68 10.06
CA ASP A 57 1.61 5.39 10.98
C ASP A 57 2.45 4.19 10.50
N ALA A 58 1.81 3.16 9.93
CA ALA A 58 2.51 2.02 9.36
C ALA A 58 3.39 2.41 8.15
N LEU A 59 2.94 3.36 7.31
CA LEU A 59 3.72 3.87 6.19
C LEU A 59 4.84 4.80 6.66
N GLU A 60 4.60 5.60 7.68
CA GLU A 60 5.63 6.44 8.32
C GLU A 60 6.78 5.58 8.87
N ALA A 61 6.46 4.46 9.52
CA ALA A 61 7.47 3.48 9.95
C ALA A 61 8.26 2.84 8.78
N CYS A 62 7.73 2.91 7.56
CA CYS A 62 8.35 2.40 6.34
C CYS A 62 8.96 3.49 5.45
N GLU A 63 9.04 4.75 5.92
CA GLU A 63 9.42 5.92 5.10
C GLU A 63 10.73 5.73 4.34
N SER A 64 11.72 5.02 4.91
CA SER A 64 13.01 4.76 4.26
C SER A 64 12.92 3.97 2.94
N HIS A 65 11.79 3.31 2.68
CA HIS A 65 11.54 2.55 1.45
C HIS A 65 10.62 3.29 0.47
N LEU A 66 10.10 4.45 0.85
CA LEU A 66 9.11 5.21 0.10
C LEU A 66 9.75 6.47 -0.49
N LEU A 67 9.32 6.84 -1.69
CA LEU A 67 9.67 8.13 -2.29
C LEU A 67 8.75 9.24 -1.76
N GLN A 68 7.47 8.93 -1.62
CA GLN A 68 6.46 9.81 -1.07
C GLN A 68 5.30 8.98 -0.53
N PHE A 69 4.68 9.43 0.55
CA PHE A 69 3.39 8.89 1.00
C PHE A 69 2.53 9.99 1.61
N GLY A 70 1.24 9.71 1.79
CA GLY A 70 0.32 10.60 2.46
C GLY A 70 -1.10 10.05 2.52
N GLY A 71 -1.92 10.61 3.41
CA GLY A 71 -3.30 10.18 3.60
C GLY A 71 -3.72 10.27 5.06
N HIS A 72 -4.54 9.31 5.47
CA HIS A 72 -5.14 9.25 6.80
C HIS A 72 -5.15 7.82 7.32
N LYS A 73 -5.53 7.66 8.59
CA LYS A 73 -5.66 6.39 9.32
C LYS A 73 -6.15 5.19 8.51
N TYR A 74 -7.18 5.38 7.67
CA TYR A 74 -7.81 4.28 6.93
C TYR A 74 -7.44 4.19 5.44
N ALA A 75 -6.80 5.21 4.88
CA ALA A 75 -6.52 5.29 3.46
C ALA A 75 -5.32 6.18 3.18
N ALA A 76 -4.35 5.66 2.43
CA ALA A 76 -3.16 6.39 2.04
C ALA A 76 -2.75 6.07 0.60
N GLY A 77 -1.97 6.97 0.01
CA GLY A 77 -1.28 6.77 -1.25
C GLY A 77 0.24 6.78 -1.02
N MET A 78 0.97 6.05 -1.85
CA MET A 78 2.43 6.02 -1.79
C MET A 78 3.06 5.83 -3.17
N THR A 79 4.32 6.23 -3.27
CA THR A 79 5.23 5.87 -4.35
C THR A 79 6.53 5.31 -3.80
N LEU A 80 7.17 4.43 -4.55
CA LEU A 80 8.47 3.84 -4.23
C LEU A 80 9.20 3.41 -5.50
N ASP A 81 10.52 3.31 -5.43
CA ASP A 81 11.31 2.69 -6.50
C ASP A 81 11.02 1.18 -6.59
N GLU A 82 11.04 0.64 -7.80
CA GLU A 82 10.80 -0.79 -8.05
C GLU A 82 11.80 -1.68 -7.27
N ALA A 83 13.04 -1.19 -7.10
CA ALA A 83 14.08 -1.86 -6.31
C ALA A 83 13.79 -1.93 -4.80
N GLN A 84 12.97 -1.01 -4.26
CA GLN A 84 12.59 -1.00 -2.84
C GLN A 84 11.45 -1.98 -2.53
N LEU A 85 10.71 -2.45 -3.54
CA LEU A 85 9.55 -3.33 -3.36
C LEU A 85 9.82 -4.56 -2.46
N PRO A 86 10.94 -5.31 -2.60
CA PRO A 86 11.20 -6.46 -1.74
C PRO A 86 11.46 -6.09 -0.27
N HIS A 87 12.00 -4.89 -0.02
CA HIS A 87 12.29 -4.39 1.33
C HIS A 87 11.01 -3.87 1.98
N PHE A 88 10.24 -3.07 1.24
CA PHE A 88 8.93 -2.57 1.67
C PHE A 88 7.95 -3.69 2.04
N LYS A 89 7.96 -4.83 1.33
CA LYS A 89 7.12 -5.99 1.66
C LYS A 89 7.47 -6.69 2.98
N LYS A 90 8.68 -6.47 3.50
CA LYS A 90 9.21 -7.14 4.70
C LYS A 90 9.17 -6.25 5.95
N ALA A 91 9.20 -4.92 5.76
CA ALA A 91 9.05 -3.94 6.83
C ALA A 91 7.67 -4.07 7.48
#